data_AF-A0A2E7E313-F1
#
_entry.id   AF-A0A2E7E313-F1
#
_cell.length_a   1.000
_cell.length_b   1.000
_cell.length_c   1.000
_cell.angle_alpha   90.00
_cell.angle_beta   90.00
_cell.angle_gamma   90.00
#
_symmetry.space_group_name_H-M   'P 1'
#
loop_
_entity.id
_entity.type
_entity.pdbx_description
1 polymer ?
#
loop_
_entity_poly.entity_id
_entity_poly.type
_entity_poly.pdbx_seq_one_letter_code
_entity_poly.pdbx_strand_id
1 'polypeptide(L)'
;MVTFDVSEPYRLDAEYTAVFEQLNSAPALVSVDSIMRLKTHLAQAAQGLRSIVQAGECAELFSHSNQSVTRTKQKQLMALAQTLKQHQTCPVSVIGRWAGQYAKPRSTAWSSSGQLSYHGDLIHAQAGDAPEVKRLIQGYRHASQVIQSLKWPGRAVFTSHEGLILPYERAMCREISTQGIFNVGAHLIWLGMRSWDDDRLIKLLSAIENPIALKLGPQVEPDQLYEKVMQLNPQHQPGRMMLITRMGCDSVRSVLPAWLERMRSMPYPIVWLCDPLHGNTRHDANGLKYRLMSEIFKEIQNTFQCHVEQGSRCAGLHLEVSIDDNIQECISSTHLFDRRYTSRVDPRLTTQQALACINAIPIEY
;
A
#
# COMPACT_ATOMS: atom_id res chain seq x y z
N MET A 1 28.85 -9.25 8.56
CA MET A 1 27.50 -9.00 9.13
C MET A 1 26.53 -9.84 8.34
N VAL A 2 25.73 -10.69 8.98
CA VAL A 2 24.68 -11.44 8.30
C VAL A 2 23.64 -10.43 7.82
N THR A 3 23.57 -10.19 6.52
CA THR A 3 22.53 -9.37 5.91
C THR A 3 21.25 -10.20 5.94
N PHE A 4 20.27 -9.75 6.74
CA PHE A 4 18.94 -10.33 6.74
C PHE A 4 18.21 -9.88 5.47
N ASP A 5 18.01 -10.79 4.53
CA ASP A 5 17.16 -10.53 3.36
C ASP A 5 15.69 -10.73 3.75
N VAL A 6 14.93 -9.63 3.80
CA VAL A 6 13.51 -9.66 4.17
C VAL A 6 12.65 -10.32 3.09
N SER A 7 13.07 -10.31 1.82
CA SER A 7 12.26 -10.89 0.74
C SER A 7 12.41 -12.41 0.63
N GLU A 8 13.54 -12.96 1.09
CA GLU A 8 13.77 -14.41 1.25
C GLU A 8 14.33 -14.75 2.65
N PRO A 9 13.55 -14.59 3.73
CA PRO A 9 14.06 -14.70 5.10
C PRO A 9 14.17 -16.15 5.59
N TYR A 10 13.87 -17.14 4.74
CA TYR A 10 13.71 -18.54 5.13
C TYR A 10 14.80 -19.42 4.53
N ARG A 11 15.19 -20.46 5.29
CA ARG A 11 16.04 -21.53 4.77
C ARG A 11 15.26 -22.41 3.80
N LEU A 12 15.90 -22.82 2.70
CA LEU A 12 15.33 -23.79 1.75
C LEU A 12 15.48 -25.20 2.32
N ASP A 13 14.45 -25.67 3.02
CA ASP A 13 14.37 -27.01 3.60
C ASP A 13 13.02 -27.69 3.31
N ALA A 14 12.80 -28.86 3.93
CA ALA A 14 11.57 -29.64 3.75
C ALA A 14 10.32 -28.89 4.24
N GLU A 15 10.44 -28.07 5.29
CA GLU A 15 9.32 -27.29 5.82
C GLU A 15 8.96 -26.15 4.88
N TYR A 16 9.96 -25.46 4.33
CA TYR A 16 9.76 -24.45 3.29
C TYR A 16 9.02 -25.04 2.08
N THR A 17 9.47 -26.20 1.59
CA THR A 17 8.88 -26.86 0.43
C THR A 17 7.43 -27.23 0.69
N ALA A 18 7.14 -27.83 1.84
CA ALA A 18 5.78 -28.21 2.23
C ALA A 18 4.83 -27.01 2.37
N VAL A 19 5.30 -25.90 2.94
CA VAL A 19 4.49 -24.66 3.05
C VAL A 19 4.25 -24.04 1.68
N PHE A 20 5.26 -24.00 0.83
CA PHE A 20 5.15 -23.46 -0.53
C PHE A 20 4.14 -24.25 -1.37
N GLU A 21 4.18 -25.59 -1.32
CA GLU A 21 3.21 -26.47 -2.00
C GLU A 21 1.79 -26.28 -1.48
N GLN A 22 1.62 -26.12 -0.16
CA GLN A 22 0.31 -25.81 0.43
C GLN A 22 -0.25 -24.49 -0.08
N LEU A 23 0.56 -23.43 -0.14
CA LEU A 23 0.13 -22.13 -0.68
C LEU A 23 -0.18 -22.20 -2.18
N ASN A 24 0.65 -22.92 -2.94
CA ASN A 24 0.48 -23.07 -4.38
C ASN A 24 -0.79 -23.87 -4.76
N SER A 25 -1.20 -24.80 -3.89
CA SER A 25 -2.46 -25.55 -4.05
C SER A 25 -3.68 -24.87 -3.40
N ALA A 26 -3.47 -23.80 -2.64
CA ALA A 26 -4.55 -23.13 -1.93
C ALA A 26 -5.51 -22.39 -2.89
N PRO A 27 -6.82 -22.31 -2.53
CA PRO A 27 -7.79 -21.52 -3.27
C PRO A 27 -7.36 -20.06 -3.49
N ALA A 28 -7.78 -19.49 -4.61
CA ALA A 28 -7.59 -18.08 -4.88
C ALA A 28 -8.30 -17.21 -3.83
N LEU A 29 -7.60 -16.20 -3.28
CA LEU A 29 -8.21 -15.21 -2.39
C LEU A 29 -9.08 -14.23 -3.16
N VAL A 30 -8.70 -13.91 -4.40
CA VAL A 30 -9.44 -13.00 -5.27
C VAL A 30 -9.64 -13.61 -6.66
N SER A 31 -10.74 -13.28 -7.34
CA SER A 31 -11.01 -13.77 -8.69
C SER A 31 -10.24 -12.98 -9.75
N VAL A 32 -9.90 -13.62 -10.86
CA VAL A 32 -9.31 -12.96 -12.03
C VAL A 32 -10.20 -11.82 -12.55
N ASP A 33 -11.51 -12.06 -12.63
CA ASP A 33 -12.49 -11.04 -13.06
C ASP A 33 -12.48 -9.80 -12.17
N SER A 34 -12.28 -9.95 -10.85
CA SER A 34 -12.20 -8.80 -9.94
C SER A 34 -10.88 -8.06 -10.05
N ILE A 35 -9.78 -8.74 -10.35
CA ILE A 35 -8.48 -8.11 -10.68
C ILE A 35 -8.62 -7.27 -11.95
N MET A 36 -9.19 -7.85 -13.01
CA MET A 36 -9.38 -7.15 -14.29
C MET A 36 -10.35 -5.96 -14.14
N ARG A 37 -11.38 -6.08 -13.30
CA ARG A 37 -12.26 -4.96 -12.95
C ARG A 37 -11.51 -3.81 -12.29
N LEU A 38 -10.57 -4.11 -11.37
CA LEU A 38 -9.73 -3.07 -10.77
C LEU A 38 -8.85 -2.41 -11.84
N LYS A 39 -8.23 -3.17 -12.74
CA LYS A 39 -7.42 -2.64 -13.85
C LYS A 39 -8.23 -1.66 -14.71
N THR A 40 -9.47 -2.00 -15.05
CA THR A 40 -10.40 -1.09 -15.74
C THR A 40 -10.70 0.17 -14.92
N HIS A 41 -10.95 0.03 -13.62
CA HIS A 41 -11.16 1.19 -12.75
C HIS A 41 -9.94 2.10 -12.68
N LEU A 42 -8.72 1.53 -12.65
CA LEU A 42 -7.49 2.31 -12.67
C LEU A 42 -7.29 3.01 -14.03
N ALA A 43 -7.62 2.36 -15.15
CA ALA A 43 -7.61 3.00 -16.46
C ALA A 43 -8.57 4.20 -16.52
N GLN A 44 -9.77 4.08 -15.93
CA GLN A 44 -10.71 5.20 -15.79
C GLN A 44 -10.13 6.32 -14.91
N ALA A 45 -9.45 5.97 -13.82
CA ALA A 45 -8.87 6.94 -12.90
C ALA A 45 -7.72 7.73 -13.54
N ALA A 46 -6.89 7.08 -14.36
CA ALA A 46 -5.83 7.71 -15.13
C ALA A 46 -6.37 8.78 -16.12
N GLN A 47 -7.63 8.65 -16.53
CA GLN A 47 -8.34 9.58 -17.43
C GLN A 47 -9.23 10.59 -16.67
N GLY A 48 -9.20 10.60 -15.34
CA GLY A 48 -10.06 11.47 -14.53
C GLY A 48 -11.53 11.06 -14.46
N LEU A 49 -11.89 9.89 -15.00
CA LEU A 49 -13.26 9.37 -15.00
C LEU A 49 -13.61 8.63 -13.70
N ARG A 50 -12.67 8.54 -12.76
CA ARG A 50 -12.82 7.86 -11.48
C ARG A 50 -11.80 8.39 -10.49
N SER A 51 -12.15 8.34 -9.21
CA SER A 51 -11.21 8.59 -8.12
C SER A 51 -11.01 7.37 -7.24
N ILE A 52 -9.94 7.39 -6.45
CA ILE A 52 -9.46 6.24 -5.69
C ILE A 52 -9.21 6.68 -4.25
N VAL A 53 -9.72 5.88 -3.31
CA VAL A 53 -9.23 5.89 -1.93
C VAL A 53 -8.54 4.56 -1.69
N GLN A 54 -7.23 4.61 -1.42
CA GLN A 54 -6.50 3.48 -0.89
C GLN A 54 -6.24 3.71 0.60
N ALA A 55 -6.74 2.85 1.49
CA ALA A 55 -6.54 3.07 2.92
C ALA A 55 -6.58 1.77 3.73
N GLY A 56 -6.00 1.78 4.92
CA GLY A 56 -6.03 0.67 5.87
C GLY A 56 -4.90 0.79 6.89
N GLU A 57 -4.62 -0.28 7.62
CA GLU A 57 -3.56 -0.23 8.63
C GLU A 57 -2.18 -0.11 7.99
N CYS A 58 -1.21 0.40 8.78
CA CYS A 58 0.18 0.36 8.36
C CYS A 58 0.59 -1.11 8.18
N ALA A 59 0.63 -1.88 9.25
CA ALA A 59 0.85 -3.33 9.27
C ALA A 59 -0.38 -4.02 9.86
N GLU A 60 -0.90 -5.03 9.20
CA GLU A 60 -1.95 -5.87 9.75
C GLU A 60 -1.39 -6.86 10.76
N LEU A 61 -2.20 -7.18 11.77
CA LEU A 61 -1.94 -8.26 12.71
C LEU A 61 -2.88 -9.42 12.43
N PHE A 62 -2.40 -10.65 12.62
CA PHE A 62 -3.22 -11.85 12.53
C PHE A 62 -4.43 -11.79 13.46
N SER A 63 -4.26 -11.25 14.67
CA SER A 63 -5.33 -11.03 15.65
C SER A 63 -6.44 -10.08 15.16
N HIS A 64 -6.17 -9.23 14.17
CA HIS A 64 -7.12 -8.28 13.61
C HIS A 64 -7.94 -8.85 12.43
N SER A 65 -7.81 -10.14 12.12
CA SER A 65 -8.46 -10.76 10.95
C SER A 65 -9.90 -11.23 11.19
N ASN A 66 -10.45 -10.99 12.39
CA ASN A 66 -11.80 -11.41 12.73
C ASN A 66 -12.89 -10.55 12.04
N GLN A 67 -14.11 -11.08 11.98
CA GLN A 67 -15.22 -10.45 11.26
C GLN A 67 -15.60 -9.07 11.81
N SER A 68 -15.56 -8.87 13.14
CA SER A 68 -15.93 -7.59 13.77
C SER A 68 -14.96 -6.48 13.33
N VAL A 69 -13.66 -6.74 13.44
CA VAL A 69 -12.62 -5.80 13.00
C VAL A 69 -12.71 -5.53 11.51
N THR A 70 -12.93 -6.58 10.70
CA THR A 70 -13.07 -6.44 9.24
C THR A 70 -14.24 -5.53 8.86
N ARG A 71 -15.39 -5.68 9.53
CA ARG A 71 -16.56 -4.80 9.30
C ARG A 71 -16.30 -3.36 9.72
N THR A 72 -15.58 -3.13 10.81
CA THR A 72 -15.18 -1.77 11.23
C THR A 72 -14.29 -1.12 10.17
N LYS A 73 -13.25 -1.82 9.70
CA LYS A 73 -12.39 -1.35 8.61
C LYS A 73 -13.20 -1.04 7.35
N GLN A 74 -14.11 -1.93 6.96
CA GLN A 74 -14.96 -1.71 5.79
C GLN A 74 -15.80 -0.44 5.92
N LYS A 75 -16.42 -0.20 7.09
CA LYS A 75 -17.20 1.02 7.35
C LYS A 75 -16.34 2.28 7.26
N GLN A 76 -15.13 2.26 7.82
CA GLN A 76 -14.18 3.37 7.72
C GLN A 76 -13.84 3.66 6.24
N LEU A 77 -13.49 2.64 5.46
CA LEU A 77 -13.18 2.80 4.04
C LEU A 77 -14.37 3.33 3.23
N MET A 78 -15.58 2.85 3.51
CA MET A 78 -16.80 3.36 2.86
C MET A 78 -17.07 4.82 3.23
N ALA A 79 -16.84 5.22 4.49
CA ALA A 79 -16.99 6.60 4.91
C ALA A 79 -16.03 7.54 4.14
N LEU A 80 -14.75 7.15 4.02
CA LEU A 80 -13.77 7.92 3.24
C LEU A 80 -14.19 8.04 1.77
N ALA A 81 -14.65 6.93 1.17
CA ALA A 81 -15.10 6.91 -0.21
C ALA A 81 -16.35 7.79 -0.44
N GLN A 82 -17.29 7.75 0.50
CA GLN A 82 -18.50 8.58 0.46
C GLN A 82 -18.16 10.07 0.60
N THR A 83 -17.24 10.43 1.49
CA THR A 83 -16.76 11.81 1.62
C THR A 83 -16.05 12.28 0.35
N LEU A 84 -15.16 11.46 -0.24
CA LEU A 84 -14.51 11.83 -1.50
C LEU A 84 -15.55 12.01 -2.63
N LYS A 85 -16.57 11.15 -2.64
CA LYS A 85 -17.65 11.21 -3.62
C LYS A 85 -18.49 12.48 -3.50
N GLN A 86 -18.59 13.11 -2.33
CA GLN A 86 -19.30 14.39 -2.15
C GLN A 86 -18.58 15.56 -2.84
N HIS A 87 -17.25 15.47 -2.97
CA HIS A 87 -16.43 16.48 -3.63
C HIS A 87 -16.30 16.28 -5.14
N GLN A 88 -16.90 15.21 -5.71
CA GLN A 88 -16.64 14.81 -7.09
C GLN A 88 -17.83 14.17 -7.82
N THR A 89 -17.95 14.46 -9.11
CA THR A 89 -18.99 13.88 -9.98
C THR A 89 -18.69 12.45 -10.43
N CYS A 90 -17.41 12.06 -10.50
CA CYS A 90 -16.98 10.72 -10.91
C CYS A 90 -17.19 9.64 -9.81
N PRO A 91 -17.31 8.34 -10.15
CA PRO A 91 -17.36 7.28 -9.14
C PRO A 91 -16.05 7.13 -8.35
N VAL A 92 -16.13 6.59 -7.13
CA VAL A 92 -14.95 6.32 -6.30
C VAL A 92 -14.71 4.80 -6.22
N SER A 93 -13.48 4.37 -6.44
CA SER A 93 -13.01 3.01 -6.13
C SER A 93 -12.31 2.97 -4.78
N VAL A 94 -12.53 1.89 -4.05
CA VAL A 94 -11.99 1.69 -2.70
C VAL A 94 -11.03 0.52 -2.72
N ILE A 95 -9.79 0.78 -2.34
CA ILE A 95 -8.71 -0.22 -2.28
C ILE A 95 -8.26 -0.32 -0.81
N GLY A 96 -8.54 -1.44 -0.17
CA GLY A 96 -8.09 -1.70 1.20
C GLY A 96 -6.62 -2.10 1.24
N ARG A 97 -5.87 -1.55 2.20
CA ARG A 97 -4.58 -2.10 2.66
C ARG A 97 -4.88 -3.21 3.66
N TRP A 98 -5.32 -4.36 3.15
CA TRP A 98 -5.79 -5.45 3.99
C TRP A 98 -5.74 -6.83 3.31
N ALA A 99 -5.95 -7.87 4.12
CA ALA A 99 -5.91 -9.27 3.68
C ALA A 99 -4.57 -9.67 3.05
N GLY A 100 -3.47 -9.13 3.57
CA GLY A 100 -2.13 -9.44 3.05
C GLY A 100 -1.02 -8.51 3.53
N GLN A 101 -1.34 -7.39 4.20
CA GLN A 101 -0.36 -6.40 4.66
C GLN A 101 0.32 -6.83 5.98
N TYR A 102 0.74 -8.10 6.06
CA TYR A 102 1.31 -8.73 7.24
C TYR A 102 2.85 -8.66 7.30
N ALA A 103 3.51 -8.08 6.29
CA ALA A 103 4.95 -7.91 6.24
C ALA A 103 5.35 -6.43 6.12
N LYS A 104 6.54 -6.11 6.64
CA LYS A 104 7.10 -4.75 6.65
C LYS A 104 8.61 -4.75 6.44
N PRO A 105 9.13 -3.93 5.51
CA PRO A 105 10.55 -3.74 5.39
C PRO A 105 11.05 -2.79 6.49
N ARG A 106 12.27 -2.99 6.99
CA ARG A 106 12.87 -2.18 8.06
C ARG A 106 14.11 -1.45 7.56
N SER A 107 14.43 -0.30 8.16
CA SER A 107 15.67 0.44 7.87
C SER A 107 16.90 -0.31 8.36
N THR A 108 16.78 -1.00 9.49
CA THR A 108 17.81 -1.84 10.07
C THR A 108 17.22 -3.20 10.40
N ALA A 109 17.93 -4.25 10.00
CA ALA A 109 17.56 -5.62 10.36
C ALA A 109 17.50 -5.80 11.89
N TRP A 110 18.35 -5.07 12.62
CA TRP A 110 18.49 -5.15 14.07
C TRP A 110 18.02 -3.85 14.74
N SER A 111 17.41 -3.98 15.92
CA SER A 111 17.06 -2.86 16.79
C SER A 111 18.31 -2.28 17.48
N SER A 112 18.17 -1.12 18.12
CA SER A 112 19.21 -0.55 18.99
C SER A 112 19.57 -1.46 20.17
N SER A 113 18.66 -2.35 20.60
CA SER A 113 18.91 -3.37 21.62
C SER A 113 19.63 -4.62 21.09
N GLY A 114 19.97 -4.68 19.80
CA GLY A 114 20.66 -5.82 19.19
C GLY A 114 19.75 -7.01 18.87
N GLN A 115 18.43 -6.88 19.05
CA GLN A 115 17.45 -7.91 18.69
C GLN A 115 17.03 -7.76 17.23
N LEU A 116 16.61 -8.85 16.59
CA LEU A 116 16.07 -8.75 15.24
C LEU A 116 14.78 -7.90 15.26
N SER A 117 14.72 -6.91 14.38
CA SER A 117 13.56 -6.05 14.22
C SER A 117 12.33 -6.89 13.85
N TYR A 118 11.16 -6.51 14.38
CA TYR A 118 9.89 -7.10 13.93
C TYR A 118 9.56 -6.64 12.50
N HIS A 119 9.47 -7.60 11.57
CA HIS A 119 9.13 -7.40 10.15
C HIS A 119 7.68 -7.77 9.80
N GLY A 120 6.80 -7.93 10.80
CA GLY A 120 5.39 -8.26 10.61
C GLY A 120 5.05 -9.74 10.87
N ASP A 121 3.76 -10.00 11.09
CA ASP A 121 3.22 -11.31 11.48
C ASP A 121 3.45 -12.41 10.43
N LEU A 122 3.71 -12.03 9.17
CA LEU A 122 4.04 -12.97 8.10
C LEU A 122 5.44 -13.59 8.29
N ILE A 123 6.33 -12.93 9.04
CA ILE A 123 7.71 -13.37 9.27
C ILE A 123 7.95 -13.76 10.72
N HIS A 124 7.49 -12.94 11.69
CA HIS A 124 7.81 -13.10 13.12
C HIS A 124 6.56 -13.04 14.00
N ALA A 125 6.59 -13.68 15.18
CA ALA A 125 5.54 -13.48 16.20
C ALA A 125 5.71 -12.13 16.90
N GLN A 126 6.96 -11.81 17.22
CA GLN A 126 7.39 -10.61 17.93
C GLN A 126 8.83 -10.23 17.53
N ALA A 127 9.32 -9.10 18.03
CA ALA A 127 10.72 -8.70 17.82
C ALA A 127 11.67 -9.69 18.52
N GLY A 128 12.81 -9.98 17.88
CA GLY A 128 13.83 -10.90 18.37
C GLY A 128 13.65 -12.35 17.93
N ASP A 129 12.45 -12.77 17.52
CA ASP A 129 12.19 -14.13 17.05
C ASP A 129 12.85 -14.41 15.69
N ALA A 130 13.28 -15.65 15.47
CA ALA A 130 13.67 -16.11 14.14
C ALA A 130 12.47 -16.12 13.17
N PRO A 131 12.69 -15.93 11.85
CA PRO A 131 11.64 -16.12 10.85
C PRO A 131 11.04 -17.52 10.88
N GLU A 132 9.71 -17.63 10.82
CA GLU A 132 9.00 -18.91 10.79
C GLU A 132 8.27 -19.09 9.46
N VAL A 133 8.67 -20.05 8.62
CA VAL A 133 8.05 -20.23 7.29
C VAL A 133 6.58 -20.63 7.37
N LYS A 134 6.16 -21.33 8.43
CA LYS A 134 4.75 -21.65 8.71
C LYS A 134 3.85 -20.41 8.82
N ARG A 135 4.40 -19.23 9.09
CA ARG A 135 3.62 -17.98 9.13
C ARG A 135 3.09 -17.60 7.76
N LEU A 136 3.71 -18.04 6.67
CA LEU A 136 3.20 -17.80 5.32
C LEU A 136 1.80 -18.41 5.14
N ILE A 137 1.62 -19.68 5.53
CA ILE A 137 0.31 -20.33 5.43
C ILE A 137 -0.70 -19.79 6.47
N GLN A 138 -0.22 -19.32 7.63
CA GLN A 138 -1.08 -18.60 8.59
C GLN A 138 -1.58 -17.27 8.01
N GLY A 139 -0.70 -16.50 7.36
CA GLY A 139 -1.04 -15.26 6.67
C GLY A 139 -2.10 -15.48 5.60
N TYR A 140 -1.96 -16.51 4.77
CA TYR A 140 -2.99 -16.91 3.81
C TYR A 140 -4.35 -17.20 4.48
N ARG A 141 -4.35 -17.97 5.58
CA ARG A 141 -5.60 -18.31 6.30
C ARG A 141 -6.29 -17.07 6.88
N HIS A 142 -5.51 -16.16 7.46
CA HIS A 142 -6.01 -14.90 7.99
C HIS A 142 -6.54 -13.98 6.89
N ALA A 143 -5.83 -13.86 5.76
CA ALA A 143 -6.30 -13.14 4.59
C ALA A 143 -7.64 -13.74 4.07
N SER A 144 -7.74 -15.06 3.97
CA SER A 144 -8.98 -15.75 3.58
C SER A 144 -10.15 -15.43 4.53
N GLN A 145 -9.92 -15.37 5.85
CA GLN A 145 -10.95 -14.99 6.82
C GLN A 145 -11.45 -13.55 6.62
N VAL A 146 -10.52 -12.62 6.35
CA VAL A 146 -10.87 -11.23 6.01
C VAL A 146 -11.72 -11.19 4.74
N ILE A 147 -11.28 -11.84 3.65
CA ILE A 147 -12.01 -11.87 2.37
C ILE A 147 -13.41 -12.47 2.53
N GLN A 148 -13.54 -13.59 3.24
CA GLN A 148 -14.84 -14.22 3.50
C GLN A 148 -15.79 -13.28 4.25
N SER A 149 -15.27 -12.47 5.17
CA SER A 149 -16.04 -11.49 5.93
C SER A 149 -16.59 -10.33 5.08
N LEU A 150 -16.04 -10.08 3.89
CA LEU A 150 -16.48 -9.02 2.97
C LEU A 150 -17.69 -9.40 2.11
N LYS A 151 -18.02 -10.70 2.00
CA LYS A 151 -19.09 -11.20 1.13
C LYS A 151 -20.49 -11.02 1.75
N TRP A 152 -20.99 -9.78 1.83
CA TRP A 152 -22.42 -9.43 2.04
C TRP A 152 -22.73 -7.98 1.55
N PRO A 153 -23.91 -7.73 0.96
CA PRO A 153 -24.11 -7.50 -0.47
C PRO A 153 -23.68 -6.09 -0.96
N GLY A 154 -22.74 -6.02 -1.90
CA GLY A 154 -22.64 -4.89 -2.83
C GLY A 154 -21.94 -3.61 -2.33
N ARG A 155 -20.60 -3.61 -2.36
CA ARG A 155 -19.73 -2.56 -2.94
C ARG A 155 -18.27 -2.99 -2.72
N ALA A 156 -17.68 -3.56 -3.76
CA ALA A 156 -16.41 -4.27 -3.74
C ALA A 156 -15.26 -3.37 -3.28
N VAL A 157 -14.77 -3.60 -2.06
CA VAL A 157 -13.48 -3.09 -1.61
C VAL A 157 -12.42 -4.03 -2.18
N PHE A 158 -11.54 -3.49 -3.02
CA PHE A 158 -10.40 -4.24 -3.53
C PHE A 158 -9.37 -4.45 -2.42
N THR A 159 -8.47 -5.40 -2.61
CA THR A 159 -7.43 -5.74 -1.63
C THR A 159 -6.06 -5.40 -2.20
N SER A 160 -5.17 -4.92 -1.33
CA SER A 160 -3.82 -4.58 -1.72
C SER A 160 -2.85 -4.72 -0.56
N HIS A 161 -1.61 -5.06 -0.88
CA HIS A 161 -0.49 -5.10 0.05
C HIS A 161 0.84 -4.86 -0.67
N GLU A 162 1.88 -4.57 0.10
CA GLU A 162 3.26 -4.48 -0.38
C GLU A 162 3.75 -5.88 -0.78
N GLY A 163 4.10 -6.06 -2.06
CA GLY A 163 4.82 -7.24 -2.49
C GLY A 163 6.20 -7.20 -1.86
N LEU A 164 6.45 -8.06 -0.89
CA LEU A 164 7.70 -8.07 -0.12
C LEU A 164 8.27 -9.47 0.02
N ILE A 165 7.45 -10.43 0.46
CA ILE A 165 7.91 -11.78 0.74
C ILE A 165 7.81 -12.62 -0.52
N LEU A 166 8.92 -12.72 -1.26
CA LEU A 166 8.97 -13.32 -2.59
C LEU A 166 8.44 -14.77 -2.62
N PRO A 167 8.75 -15.65 -1.65
CA PRO A 167 8.15 -16.99 -1.60
C PRO A 167 6.62 -16.97 -1.50
N TYR A 168 6.06 -16.02 -0.74
CA TYR A 168 4.62 -15.89 -0.59
C TYR A 168 3.98 -15.41 -1.89
N GLU A 169 4.49 -14.32 -2.47
CA GLU A 169 3.95 -13.76 -3.73
C GLU A 169 4.04 -14.77 -4.88
N ARG A 170 5.15 -15.50 -4.97
CA ARG A 170 5.33 -16.55 -5.99
C ARG A 170 4.35 -17.70 -5.79
N ALA A 171 4.15 -18.15 -4.55
CA ALA A 171 3.21 -19.24 -4.26
C ALA A 171 1.75 -18.85 -4.53
N MET A 172 1.43 -17.56 -4.57
CA MET A 172 0.10 -17.05 -4.90
C MET A 172 -0.10 -16.76 -6.40
N CYS A 173 0.90 -17.02 -7.25
CA CYS A 173 0.74 -16.89 -8.69
C CYS A 173 0.01 -18.10 -9.30
N ARG A 174 -0.89 -17.86 -10.25
CA ARG A 174 -1.61 -18.88 -11.02
C ARG A 174 -1.55 -18.52 -12.50
N GLU A 175 -1.22 -19.50 -13.32
CA GLU A 175 -1.37 -19.38 -14.77
C GLU A 175 -2.82 -19.64 -15.13
N ILE A 176 -3.44 -18.70 -15.83
CA ILE A 176 -4.82 -18.77 -16.29
C ILE A 176 -4.77 -18.88 -17.80
N SER A 177 -5.27 -20.00 -18.32
CA SER A 177 -5.24 -20.33 -19.74
C SER A 177 -5.65 -19.12 -20.59
N THR A 178 -4.81 -18.78 -21.56
CA THR A 178 -4.91 -17.63 -22.50
C THR A 178 -4.96 -16.22 -21.90
N GLN A 179 -5.07 -16.06 -20.58
CA GLN A 179 -5.15 -14.76 -19.92
C GLN A 179 -3.84 -14.31 -19.28
N GLY A 180 -2.90 -15.23 -19.04
CA GLY A 180 -1.60 -14.93 -18.44
C GLY A 180 -1.49 -15.37 -16.98
N ILE A 181 -0.52 -14.81 -16.26
CA ILE A 181 -0.24 -15.18 -14.87
C ILE A 181 -0.89 -14.14 -13.95
N PHE A 182 -1.60 -14.57 -12.91
CA PHE A 182 -2.19 -13.68 -11.92
C PHE A 182 -1.69 -14.03 -10.53
N ASN A 183 -1.31 -13.04 -9.73
CA ASN A 183 -1.21 -13.21 -8.29
C ASN A 183 -2.64 -13.17 -7.72
N VAL A 184 -3.15 -14.33 -7.30
CA VAL A 184 -4.51 -14.48 -6.77
C VAL A 184 -4.60 -14.23 -5.27
N GLY A 185 -3.52 -13.71 -4.66
CA GLY A 185 -3.48 -13.31 -3.25
C GLY A 185 -4.12 -11.95 -2.99
N ALA A 186 -4.04 -11.01 -3.94
CA ALA A 186 -4.66 -9.69 -3.82
C ALA A 186 -5.00 -9.08 -5.17
N HIS A 187 -5.81 -8.02 -5.18
CA HIS A 187 -6.18 -7.34 -6.42
C HIS A 187 -5.03 -6.48 -6.97
N LEU A 188 -4.33 -5.77 -6.10
CA LEU A 188 -3.21 -4.88 -6.43
C LEU A 188 -2.02 -5.16 -5.53
N ILE A 189 -0.83 -5.26 -6.11
CA ILE A 189 0.42 -5.40 -5.37
C ILE A 189 1.24 -4.14 -5.56
N TRP A 190 1.86 -3.59 -4.51
CA TRP A 190 2.79 -2.47 -4.68
C TRP A 190 4.22 -2.83 -4.36
N LEU A 191 5.14 -2.17 -5.06
CA LEU A 191 6.58 -2.19 -4.77
C LEU A 191 6.94 -0.98 -3.91
N GLY A 192 7.57 -1.23 -2.76
CA GLY A 192 8.09 -0.18 -1.89
C GLY A 192 9.53 0.21 -2.22
N MET A 193 9.96 1.40 -1.77
CA MET A 193 11.32 1.92 -2.02
C MET A 193 12.46 1.03 -1.53
N ARG A 194 12.23 0.17 -0.53
CA ARG A 194 13.29 -0.74 -0.01
C ARG A 194 13.52 -1.96 -0.89
N SER A 195 12.58 -2.26 -1.78
CA SER A 195 12.67 -3.34 -2.76
C SER A 195 12.81 -2.79 -4.19
N TRP A 196 13.18 -1.51 -4.32
CA TRP A 196 13.28 -0.80 -5.61
C TRP A 196 14.22 -1.49 -6.61
N ASP A 197 15.27 -2.13 -6.08
CA ASP A 197 16.31 -2.84 -6.83
C ASP A 197 16.25 -4.37 -6.62
N ASP A 198 15.16 -4.92 -6.07
CA ASP A 198 14.99 -6.39 -6.01
C ASP A 198 14.54 -6.92 -7.38
N ASP A 199 15.51 -7.27 -8.22
CA ASP A 199 15.29 -7.79 -9.58
C ASP A 199 14.38 -9.03 -9.61
N ARG A 200 14.41 -9.87 -8.57
CA ARG A 200 13.59 -11.08 -8.49
C ARG A 200 12.12 -10.69 -8.32
N LEU A 201 11.85 -9.75 -7.42
CA LEU A 201 10.50 -9.24 -7.20
C LEU A 201 10.01 -8.43 -8.41
N ILE A 202 10.85 -7.60 -9.01
CA ILE A 202 10.51 -6.85 -10.23
C ILE A 202 10.15 -7.81 -11.35
N LYS A 203 10.92 -8.89 -11.55
CA LYS A 203 10.63 -9.92 -12.54
C LYS A 203 9.27 -10.56 -12.27
N LEU A 204 8.96 -10.93 -11.03
CA LEU A 204 7.65 -11.47 -10.65
C LEU A 204 6.53 -10.48 -10.97
N LEU A 205 6.67 -9.23 -10.52
CA LEU A 205 5.66 -8.20 -10.73
C LEU A 205 5.46 -7.91 -12.24
N SER A 206 6.53 -7.83 -13.03
CA SER A 206 6.43 -7.64 -14.48
C SER A 206 5.69 -8.77 -15.20
N ALA A 207 5.68 -9.99 -14.63
CA ALA A 207 5.12 -11.19 -15.26
C ALA A 207 3.63 -11.44 -14.91
N ILE A 208 3.14 -10.91 -13.78
CA ILE A 208 1.72 -11.07 -13.41
C ILE A 208 0.85 -10.09 -14.21
N GLU A 209 -0.47 -10.25 -14.22
CA GLU A 209 -1.45 -9.41 -14.92
C GLU A 209 -2.17 -8.39 -14.01
N ASN A 210 -2.02 -8.54 -12.68
CA ASN A 210 -2.54 -7.62 -11.67
C ASN A 210 -2.07 -6.18 -11.88
N PRO A 211 -2.89 -5.16 -11.55
CA PRO A 211 -2.35 -3.82 -11.37
C PRO A 211 -1.20 -3.79 -10.35
N ILE A 212 -0.19 -2.99 -10.66
CA ILE A 212 0.99 -2.77 -9.83
C ILE A 212 1.01 -1.31 -9.41
N ALA A 213 1.37 -1.06 -8.15
CA ALA A 213 1.72 0.28 -7.72
C ALA A 213 3.19 0.46 -7.36
N LEU A 214 3.72 1.66 -7.54
CA LEU A 214 5.04 2.06 -7.04
C LEU A 214 4.85 3.09 -5.93
N LYS A 215 5.43 2.84 -4.76
CA LYS A 215 5.44 3.81 -3.65
C LYS A 215 6.76 4.57 -3.67
N LEU A 216 6.69 5.87 -3.99
CA LEU A 216 7.83 6.65 -4.46
C LEU A 216 8.20 7.79 -3.48
N GLY A 217 9.47 7.84 -3.06
CA GLY A 217 10.03 8.94 -2.27
C GLY A 217 10.68 10.02 -3.13
N PRO A 218 10.99 11.20 -2.56
CA PRO A 218 11.47 12.36 -3.31
C PRO A 218 12.86 12.20 -3.93
N GLN A 219 13.60 11.17 -3.54
CA GLN A 219 14.96 10.89 -4.02
C GLN A 219 15.03 10.12 -5.35
N VAL A 220 13.90 9.72 -5.93
CA VAL A 220 13.88 8.99 -7.20
C VAL A 220 13.98 10.00 -8.34
N GLU A 221 14.92 9.78 -9.25
CA GLU A 221 15.08 10.65 -10.42
C GLU A 221 13.98 10.37 -11.47
N PRO A 222 13.52 11.39 -12.23
CA PRO A 222 12.45 11.24 -13.21
C PRO A 222 12.71 10.15 -14.26
N ASP A 223 13.95 10.04 -14.75
CA ASP A 223 14.34 9.01 -15.74
C ASP A 223 14.32 7.60 -15.15
N GLN A 224 14.83 7.44 -13.92
CA GLN A 224 14.77 6.16 -13.21
C GLN A 224 13.33 5.71 -12.98
N LEU A 225 12.43 6.65 -12.66
CA LEU A 225 11.00 6.37 -12.54
C LEU A 225 10.42 5.89 -13.87
N TYR A 226 10.73 6.58 -14.97
CA TYR A 226 10.26 6.20 -16.31
C TYR A 226 10.72 4.78 -16.66
N GLU A 227 12.01 4.49 -16.51
CA GLU A 227 12.59 3.17 -16.77
C GLU A 227 11.94 2.08 -15.92
N LYS A 228 11.75 2.32 -14.62
CA LYS A 228 11.11 1.35 -13.73
C LYS A 228 9.66 1.06 -14.14
N VAL A 229 8.92 2.07 -14.57
CA VAL A 229 7.54 1.90 -15.04
C VAL A 229 7.49 1.11 -16.35
N MET A 230 8.41 1.38 -17.28
CA MET A 230 8.53 0.60 -18.53
C MET A 230 8.90 -0.87 -18.25
N GLN A 231 9.78 -1.11 -17.28
CA GLN A 231 10.14 -2.46 -16.85
C GLN A 231 8.95 -3.24 -16.28
N LEU A 232 8.05 -2.57 -15.54
CA LEU A 232 6.89 -3.21 -14.88
C LEU A 232 5.64 -3.30 -15.76
N ASN A 233 5.58 -2.53 -16.86
CA ASN A 233 4.48 -2.55 -17.83
C ASN A 233 4.99 -2.49 -19.27
N PRO A 234 5.77 -3.48 -19.72
CA PRO A 234 6.42 -3.45 -21.03
C PRO A 234 5.42 -3.52 -22.20
N GLN A 235 4.19 -4.00 -21.97
CA GLN A 235 3.12 -4.04 -22.98
C GLN A 235 2.23 -2.79 -22.96
N HIS A 236 2.61 -1.75 -22.20
CA HIS A 236 1.94 -0.44 -22.21
C HIS A 236 0.45 -0.49 -21.86
N GLN A 237 0.06 -1.41 -20.98
CA GLN A 237 -1.35 -1.65 -20.69
C GLN A 237 -1.92 -0.51 -19.82
N PRO A 238 -3.02 0.15 -20.22
CA PRO A 238 -3.67 1.17 -19.40
C PRO A 238 -4.20 0.61 -18.07
N GLY A 239 -4.14 1.40 -17.00
CA GLY A 239 -4.60 0.99 -15.67
C GLY A 239 -3.74 -0.07 -14.98
N ARG A 240 -2.64 -0.49 -15.62
CA ARG A 240 -1.66 -1.40 -15.03
C ARG A 240 -0.82 -0.74 -13.95
N MET A 241 -0.40 0.51 -14.15
CA MET A 241 0.54 1.21 -13.27
C MET A 241 -0.15 2.32 -12.48
N MET A 242 0.08 2.30 -11.17
CA MET A 242 -0.33 3.34 -10.23
C MET A 242 0.89 3.86 -9.46
N LEU A 243 1.08 5.17 -9.37
CA LEU A 243 2.18 5.79 -8.64
C LEU A 243 1.65 6.44 -7.38
N ILE A 244 2.24 6.11 -6.23
CA ILE A 244 1.88 6.62 -4.92
C ILE A 244 3.04 7.51 -4.45
N THR A 245 2.85 8.82 -4.50
CA THR A 245 3.87 9.81 -4.14
C THR A 245 3.87 10.06 -2.63
N ARG A 246 5.04 9.98 -1.99
CA ARG A 246 5.23 10.25 -0.54
C ARG A 246 6.40 11.21 -0.32
N MET A 247 6.27 12.41 -0.86
CA MET A 247 7.37 13.37 -1.01
C MET A 247 7.65 14.16 0.26
N GLY A 248 6.63 14.37 1.09
CA GLY A 248 6.68 15.31 2.20
C GLY A 248 6.31 16.73 1.76
N CYS A 249 5.69 17.49 2.66
CA CYS A 249 5.18 18.83 2.37
C CYS A 249 6.27 19.84 1.96
N ASP A 250 7.52 19.56 2.32
CA ASP A 250 8.68 20.42 2.07
C ASP A 250 9.32 20.15 0.69
N SER A 251 9.10 18.96 0.10
CA SER A 251 9.73 18.54 -1.16
C SER A 251 8.77 18.44 -2.34
N VAL A 252 7.47 18.26 -2.10
CA VAL A 252 6.49 18.00 -3.16
C VAL A 252 6.50 19.06 -4.28
N ARG A 253 6.58 20.36 -3.95
CA ARG A 253 6.54 21.45 -4.94
C ARG A 253 7.81 21.52 -5.80
N SER A 254 8.95 21.04 -5.29
CA SER A 254 10.21 21.04 -6.03
C SER A 254 10.44 19.77 -6.84
N VAL A 255 9.90 18.63 -6.41
CA VAL A 255 10.15 17.33 -7.04
C VAL A 255 9.05 16.92 -8.02
N LEU A 256 7.77 17.02 -7.62
CA LEU A 256 6.66 16.47 -8.39
C LEU A 256 6.55 17.02 -9.84
N PRO A 257 6.75 18.33 -10.11
CA PRO A 257 6.63 18.85 -11.47
C PRO A 257 7.54 18.15 -12.48
N ALA A 258 8.80 17.85 -12.11
CA ALA A 258 9.74 17.17 -13.00
C ALA A 258 9.29 15.73 -13.32
N TRP A 259 8.70 15.04 -12.35
CA TRP A 259 8.11 13.71 -12.59
C TRP A 259 6.91 13.78 -13.51
N LEU A 260 6.00 14.73 -13.29
CA LEU A 260 4.81 14.89 -14.13
C LEU A 260 5.18 15.20 -15.58
N GLU A 261 6.16 16.08 -15.78
CA GLU A 261 6.71 16.38 -17.11
C GLU A 261 7.27 15.13 -17.77
N ARG A 262 8.18 14.42 -17.08
CA ARG A 262 8.82 13.24 -17.65
C ARG A 262 7.81 12.15 -17.98
N MET A 263 6.85 11.92 -17.10
CA MET A 263 5.84 10.87 -17.25
C MET A 263 4.76 11.23 -18.28
N ARG A 264 4.64 12.48 -18.72
CA ARG A 264 3.76 12.87 -19.83
C ARG A 264 4.14 12.18 -21.15
N SER A 265 5.42 11.80 -21.31
CA SER A 265 5.91 11.05 -22.47
C SER A 265 5.56 9.54 -22.46
N MET A 266 4.89 9.05 -21.41
CA MET A 266 4.44 7.65 -21.38
C MET A 266 3.41 7.36 -22.48
N PRO A 267 3.44 6.17 -23.11
CA PRO A 267 2.48 5.81 -24.16
C PRO A 267 1.04 5.60 -23.64
N TYR A 268 0.83 5.68 -22.33
CA TYR A 268 -0.47 5.52 -21.66
C TYR A 268 -0.53 6.42 -20.43
N PRO A 269 -1.74 6.84 -20.01
CA PRO A 269 -1.89 7.66 -18.81
C PRO A 269 -1.63 6.84 -17.54
N ILE A 270 -0.97 7.48 -16.58
CA ILE A 270 -0.58 6.90 -15.30
C ILE A 270 -1.57 7.32 -14.22
N VAL A 271 -1.92 6.41 -13.32
CA VAL A 271 -2.71 6.74 -12.12
C VAL A 271 -1.79 7.32 -11.05
N TRP A 272 -2.14 8.45 -10.48
CA TRP A 272 -1.38 9.09 -9.40
C TRP A 272 -2.20 9.11 -8.11
N LEU A 273 -1.59 8.73 -6.99
CA LEU A 273 -2.12 8.95 -5.64
C LEU A 273 -1.12 9.74 -4.80
N CYS A 274 -1.65 10.51 -3.86
CA CYS A 274 -0.88 11.17 -2.81
C CYS A 274 -0.89 10.30 -1.54
N ASP A 275 0.30 9.96 -1.03
CA ASP A 275 0.53 9.47 0.32
C ASP A 275 1.13 10.61 1.16
N PRO A 276 0.30 11.39 1.85
CA PRO A 276 0.75 12.55 2.60
C PRO A 276 1.34 12.18 3.98
N LEU A 277 1.66 10.91 4.22
CA LEU A 277 2.00 10.41 5.56
C LEU A 277 3.47 10.07 5.67
N HIS A 278 4.00 9.24 4.76
CA HIS A 278 5.34 8.69 4.92
C HIS A 278 6.45 9.72 4.67
N GLY A 279 6.17 10.80 3.93
CA GLY A 279 7.09 11.93 3.75
C GLY A 279 7.12 12.89 4.94
N ASN A 280 6.06 12.91 5.78
CA ASN A 280 5.88 13.84 6.90
C ASN A 280 6.08 13.19 8.27
N THR A 281 6.87 12.11 8.35
CA THR A 281 7.16 11.46 9.63
C THR A 281 8.26 12.25 10.36
N ARG A 282 7.96 12.66 11.59
CA ARG A 282 8.87 13.36 12.51
C ARG A 282 9.21 12.46 13.70
N HIS A 283 10.25 12.80 14.45
CA HIS A 283 10.65 12.10 15.68
C HIS A 283 10.71 13.10 16.83
N ASP A 284 10.22 12.70 18.01
CA ASP A 284 10.40 13.51 19.22
C ASP A 284 11.78 13.28 19.87
N ALA A 285 12.03 13.92 21.01
CA ALA A 285 13.30 13.80 21.73
C ALA A 285 13.62 12.37 22.19
N ASN A 286 12.61 11.51 22.32
CA ASN A 286 12.76 10.11 22.70
C ASN A 286 12.81 9.18 21.47
N GLY A 287 12.77 9.73 20.25
CA GLY A 287 12.75 8.98 19.00
C GLY A 287 11.38 8.40 18.64
N LEU A 288 10.31 8.74 19.35
CA LEU A 288 8.96 8.30 19.01
C LEU A 288 8.49 9.02 17.75
N LYS A 289 8.02 8.25 16.77
CA LYS A 289 7.52 8.77 15.50
C LYS A 289 6.14 9.39 15.63
N TYR A 290 5.94 10.56 15.06
CA TYR A 290 4.62 11.20 14.91
C TYR A 290 4.48 11.88 13.56
N ARG A 291 3.26 12.30 13.22
CA ARG A 291 2.97 13.11 12.02
C ARG A 291 2.11 14.32 12.42
N LEU A 292 2.38 15.48 11.82
CA LEU A 292 1.60 16.69 12.05
C LEU A 292 0.48 16.80 11.02
N MET A 293 -0.77 16.98 11.48
CA MET A 293 -1.92 17.12 10.59
C MET A 293 -1.76 18.30 9.62
N SER A 294 -1.15 19.40 10.04
CA SER A 294 -0.88 20.56 9.19
C SER A 294 0.08 20.24 8.03
N GLU A 295 1.12 19.44 8.27
CA GLU A 295 2.07 19.00 7.23
C GLU A 295 1.41 18.02 6.26
N ILE A 296 0.60 17.10 6.78
CA ILE A 296 -0.22 16.17 5.98
C ILE A 296 -1.11 16.96 5.02
N PHE A 297 -1.88 17.93 5.54
CA PHE A 297 -2.77 18.76 4.70
C PHE A 297 -2.00 19.57 3.67
N LYS A 298 -0.84 20.13 4.04
CA LYS A 298 0.01 20.89 3.12
C LYS A 298 0.52 20.02 1.97
N GLU A 299 0.92 18.76 2.22
CA GLU A 299 1.33 17.85 1.15
C GLU A 299 0.15 17.50 0.22
N ILE A 300 -1.05 17.25 0.77
CA ILE A 300 -2.25 17.02 -0.04
C ILE A 300 -2.48 18.20 -0.97
N GLN A 301 -2.63 19.41 -0.42
CA GLN A 301 -2.92 20.61 -1.19
C GLN A 301 -1.88 20.87 -2.27
N ASN A 302 -0.59 20.81 -1.91
CA ASN A 302 0.50 21.01 -2.85
C ASN A 302 0.54 19.96 -3.97
N THR A 303 0.24 18.69 -3.66
CA THR A 303 0.21 17.61 -4.66
C THR A 303 -0.87 17.88 -5.69
N PHE A 304 -2.12 18.12 -5.25
CA PHE A 304 -3.23 18.39 -6.17
C PHE A 304 -2.99 19.66 -6.98
N GLN A 305 -2.47 20.72 -6.37
CA GLN A 305 -2.12 21.95 -7.08
C GLN A 305 -1.04 21.74 -8.14
N CYS A 306 0.03 20.98 -7.84
CA CYS A 306 1.04 20.62 -8.83
C CYS A 306 0.45 19.87 -10.03
N HIS A 307 -0.48 18.94 -9.80
CA HIS A 307 -1.14 18.24 -10.89
C HIS A 307 -1.93 19.22 -11.79
N VAL A 308 -2.74 20.10 -11.20
CA VAL A 308 -3.51 21.12 -11.94
C VAL A 308 -2.58 22.02 -12.76
N GLU A 309 -1.54 22.58 -12.13
CA GLU A 309 -0.56 23.47 -12.79
C GLU A 309 0.18 22.78 -13.95
N GLN A 310 0.36 21.46 -13.89
CA GLN A 310 1.03 20.67 -14.92
C GLN A 310 0.05 20.01 -15.92
N GLY A 311 -1.24 20.36 -15.89
CA GLY A 311 -2.25 19.74 -16.77
C GLY A 311 -2.35 18.22 -16.58
N SER A 312 -2.08 17.75 -15.36
CA SER A 312 -2.17 16.35 -14.92
C SER A 312 -3.26 16.22 -13.86
N ARG A 313 -3.49 15.01 -13.35
CA ARG A 313 -4.49 14.75 -12.31
C ARG A 313 -4.00 13.75 -11.26
N CYS A 314 -4.25 14.07 -10.00
CA CYS A 314 -4.16 13.10 -8.91
C CYS A 314 -5.51 12.40 -8.74
N ALA A 315 -5.53 11.07 -8.75
CA ALA A 315 -6.75 10.28 -8.65
C ALA A 315 -7.28 10.14 -7.20
N GLY A 316 -6.47 10.49 -6.19
CA GLY A 316 -6.91 10.47 -4.80
C GLY A 316 -5.78 10.20 -3.81
N LEU A 317 -6.13 9.56 -2.68
CA LEU A 317 -5.23 9.43 -1.53
C LEU A 317 -4.88 7.98 -1.19
N HIS A 318 -3.69 7.80 -0.64
CA HIS A 318 -3.20 6.61 0.02
C HIS A 318 -2.97 6.89 1.51
N LEU A 319 -3.77 6.30 2.40
CA LEU A 319 -3.79 6.64 3.84
C LEU A 319 -3.55 5.43 4.74
N GLU A 320 -2.91 5.68 5.88
CA GLU A 320 -2.79 4.73 6.99
C GLU A 320 -3.76 5.13 8.10
N VAL A 321 -4.74 4.28 8.35
CA VAL A 321 -5.85 4.53 9.27
C VAL A 321 -5.89 3.40 10.29
N SER A 322 -5.99 3.77 11.57
CA SER A 322 -6.14 2.85 12.68
C SER A 322 -7.59 2.37 12.79
N ILE A 323 -7.77 1.13 13.26
CA ILE A 323 -9.09 0.65 13.67
C ILE A 323 -9.49 1.28 15.01
N ASP A 324 -8.51 1.55 15.87
CA ASP A 324 -8.72 2.22 17.16
C ASP A 324 -8.67 3.72 16.97
N ASP A 325 -9.81 4.39 17.17
CA ASP A 325 -9.94 5.84 17.05
C ASP A 325 -9.50 6.61 18.30
N ASN A 326 -9.12 5.91 19.38
CA ASN A 326 -8.66 6.56 20.61
C ASN A 326 -7.15 6.81 20.63
N ILE A 327 -6.47 6.66 19.49
CA ILE A 327 -5.02 6.87 19.38
C ILE A 327 -4.67 8.36 19.23
N GLN A 328 -3.43 8.70 19.55
CA GLN A 328 -2.84 10.04 19.36
C GLN A 328 -1.48 9.94 18.65
N GLU A 329 -1.44 9.18 17.57
CA GLU A 329 -0.22 8.93 16.80
C GLU A 329 0.07 10.07 15.80
N CYS A 330 -0.98 10.63 15.18
CA CYS A 330 -0.94 11.88 14.42
C CYS A 330 -1.53 13.02 15.25
N ILE A 331 -0.89 14.20 15.22
CA ILE A 331 -1.17 15.29 16.16
C ILE A 331 -1.43 16.61 15.44
N SER A 332 -2.24 17.49 16.05
CA SER A 332 -2.50 18.84 15.54
C SER A 332 -1.58 19.91 16.13
N SER A 333 -0.96 19.63 17.27
CA SER A 333 0.03 20.51 17.91
C SER A 333 1.13 19.69 18.57
N THR A 334 2.31 20.28 18.72
CA THR A 334 3.48 19.65 19.36
C THR A 334 3.39 19.59 20.88
N HIS A 335 2.39 20.24 21.49
CA HIS A 335 2.23 20.39 22.95
C HIS A 335 1.47 19.23 23.64
N LEU A 336 1.40 18.04 23.03
CA LEU A 336 0.68 16.90 23.61
C LEU A 336 1.60 16.06 24.50
N PHE A 337 1.32 16.06 25.80
CA PHE A 337 1.88 15.17 26.81
C PHE A 337 1.03 13.90 26.93
N ASP A 338 1.67 12.74 27.12
CA ASP A 338 1.06 11.40 27.28
C ASP A 338 0.17 10.94 26.10
N ARG A 339 0.82 10.56 25.00
CA ARG A 339 0.14 10.12 23.77
C ARG A 339 -0.22 8.64 23.87
N ARG A 340 -1.50 8.31 23.66
CA ARG A 340 -1.91 6.92 23.42
C ARG A 340 -1.38 6.44 22.06
N TYR A 341 -0.29 5.69 22.08
CA TYR A 341 0.40 5.17 20.90
C TYR A 341 0.32 3.64 20.88
N THR A 342 -0.30 3.05 19.85
CA THR A 342 -0.49 1.58 19.79
C THR A 342 0.12 0.94 18.53
N SER A 343 0.49 1.74 17.53
CA SER A 343 1.17 1.25 16.33
C SER A 343 2.54 0.67 16.66
N ARG A 344 2.85 -0.48 16.04
CA ARG A 344 4.18 -1.12 16.12
C ARG A 344 5.19 -0.53 15.12
N VAL A 345 4.74 0.29 14.18
CA VAL A 345 5.55 0.72 13.03
C VAL A 345 5.46 2.23 12.84
N ASP A 346 4.49 2.71 12.07
CA ASP A 346 4.33 4.12 11.75
C ASP A 346 3.04 4.70 12.34
N PRO A 347 3.02 6.00 12.68
CA PRO A 347 1.86 6.65 13.29
C PRO A 347 0.68 6.72 12.31
N ARG A 348 -0.50 6.29 12.75
CA ARG A 348 -1.71 6.19 11.91
C ARG A 348 -2.68 7.33 12.22
N LEU A 349 -3.58 7.58 11.26
CA LEU A 349 -4.71 8.48 11.43
C LEU A 349 -5.84 7.79 12.20
N THR A 350 -6.58 8.55 12.99
CA THR A 350 -7.95 8.17 13.35
C THR A 350 -8.88 8.29 12.14
N THR A 351 -10.07 7.71 12.21
CA THR A 351 -11.11 7.86 11.18
C THR A 351 -11.43 9.32 10.91
N GLN A 352 -11.56 10.14 11.95
CA GLN A 352 -11.87 11.57 11.82
C GLN A 352 -10.71 12.33 11.14
N GLN A 353 -9.46 12.04 11.50
CA GLN A 353 -8.30 12.62 10.84
C GLN A 353 -8.21 12.21 9.36
N ALA A 354 -8.52 10.95 9.04
CA ALA A 354 -8.57 10.47 7.66
C ALA A 354 -9.68 11.14 6.83
N LEU A 355 -10.87 11.34 7.40
CA LEU A 355 -11.94 12.13 6.78
C LEU A 355 -11.51 13.58 6.55
N ALA A 356 -10.79 14.19 7.50
CA ALA A 356 -10.24 15.52 7.34
C ALA A 356 -9.20 15.59 6.20
N CYS A 357 -8.41 14.55 5.98
CA CYS A 357 -7.50 14.46 4.83
C CYS A 357 -8.28 14.46 3.50
N ILE A 358 -9.39 13.72 3.41
CA ILE A 358 -10.24 13.72 2.21
C ILE A 358 -10.83 15.12 1.96
N ASN A 359 -11.25 15.83 3.02
CA ASN A 359 -11.76 17.20 2.91
C ASN A 359 -10.69 18.25 2.60
N ALA A 360 -9.40 17.93 2.80
CA ALA A 360 -8.28 18.83 2.46
C ALA A 360 -7.94 18.81 0.96
N ILE A 361 -8.53 17.89 0.20
CA ILE A 361 -8.41 17.85 -1.26
C ILE A 361 -9.14 19.08 -1.83
N PRO A 362 -8.51 19.88 -2.72
CA PRO A 362 -9.18 21.00 -3.40
C PRO A 362 -10.43 20.55 -4.17
N ILE A 363 -11.47 21.39 -4.25
CA ILE A 363 -12.78 21.02 -4.83
C ILE A 363 -12.76 21.01 -6.38
N GLU A 364 -11.82 21.71 -7.02
CA GLU A 364 -11.77 21.90 -8.48
C GLU A 364 -10.45 21.38 -9.09
N TYR A 365 -10.36 20.07 -9.38
CA TYR A 365 -9.21 19.47 -10.09
C TYR A 365 -9.53 18.27 -10.99
#